data_AF-A0A2T0HMX5-F1
#
_entry.id   AF-A0A2T0HMX5-F1
#
_cell.length_a   1.000
_cell.length_b   1.000
_cell.length_c   1.000
_cell.angle_alpha   90.00
_cell.angle_beta   90.00
_cell.angle_gamma   90.00
#
_symmetry.space_group_name_H-M   'P 1'
#
loop_
_entity.id
_entity.type
_entity.pdbx_description
1 polymer ?
#
loop_
_entity_poly.entity_id
_entity_poly.type
_entity_poly.pdbx_seq_one_letter_code
_entity_poly.pdbx_strand_id
1 'polypeptide(L)'
;MKNTPHVASLADWQVLYDDKAALIKSPEAHQFALNELATALHAQGVIDEAELADRIEQADAAYQWGVEEQLSAELNGSDAH
;
A
#
# COMPACT_ATOMS: atom_id res chain seq x y z
N MET A 1 24.17 13.81 12.66
CA MET A 1 23.66 13.22 11.41
C MET A 1 22.60 14.15 10.85
N LYS A 2 22.74 14.58 9.60
CA LYS A 2 21.69 15.37 8.94
C LYS A 2 20.68 14.35 8.43
N ASN A 3 19.51 14.27 9.06
CA ASN A 3 18.39 13.50 8.55
C ASN A 3 17.88 14.23 7.31
N THR A 4 18.43 13.92 6.14
CA THR A 4 17.85 14.37 4.89
C THR A 4 16.48 13.69 4.79
N PRO A 5 15.36 14.44 4.73
CA PRO A 5 14.07 13.81 4.52
C PRO A 5 14.14 13.01 3.21
N HIS A 6 13.76 11.73 3.28
CA HIS A 6 13.65 10.93 2.07
C HIS A 6 12.49 11.49 1.26
N VAL A 7 12.81 12.01 0.07
CA VAL A 7 11.82 12.55 -0.86
C VAL A 7 11.07 11.35 -1.45
N ALA A 8 9.76 11.27 -1.19
CA ALA A 8 8.94 10.18 -1.73
C ALA A 8 9.00 10.17 -3.26
N SER A 9 9.19 9.00 -3.85
CA SER A 9 9.21 8.81 -5.30
C SER A 9 8.11 7.86 -5.77
N LEU A 10 7.77 7.94 -7.06
CA LEU A 10 6.84 6.97 -7.67
C LEU A 10 7.37 5.54 -7.56
N ALA A 11 8.69 5.36 -7.55
CA ALA A 11 9.32 4.07 -7.36
C ALA A 11 9.09 3.53 -5.94
N ASP A 12 9.17 4.37 -4.91
CA ASP A 12 8.89 3.95 -3.53
C ASP A 12 7.44 3.49 -3.37
N TRP A 13 6.50 4.23 -3.98
CA TRP A 13 5.10 3.84 -4.00
C TRP A 13 4.91 2.50 -4.74
N GLN A 14 5.52 2.33 -5.91
CA GLN A 14 5.39 1.12 -6.71
C GLN A 14 6.00 -0.11 -6.00
N VAL A 15 7.17 0.04 -5.39
CA VAL A 15 7.81 -1.03 -4.60
C VAL A 15 6.91 -1.45 -3.45
N LEU A 16 6.30 -0.49 -2.74
CA LEU A 16 5.36 -0.81 -1.68
C LEU A 16 4.12 -1.51 -2.22
N TYR A 17 3.54 -1.03 -3.33
CA TYR A 17 2.35 -1.62 -3.94
C TYR A 17 2.56 -3.06 -4.43
N ASP A 18 3.78 -3.37 -4.89
CA ASP A 18 4.15 -4.69 -5.39
C ASP A 18 4.54 -5.68 -4.28
N ASP A 19 4.78 -5.21 -3.04
CA ASP A 19 5.06 -6.08 -1.90
C ASP A 19 3.79 -6.77 -1.38
N LYS A 20 3.35 -7.79 -2.13
CA LYS A 20 2.16 -8.59 -1.80
C LYS A 20 2.30 -9.35 -0.48
N ALA A 21 3.53 -9.72 -0.09
CA ALA A 21 3.75 -10.44 1.16
C ALA A 21 3.52 -9.54 2.39
N ALA A 22 4.04 -8.31 2.36
CA ALA A 22 3.78 -7.33 3.41
C ALA A 22 2.31 -6.91 3.44
N LEU A 23 1.69 -6.75 2.27
CA LEU A 23 0.28 -6.44 2.12
C LEU A 23 -0.61 -7.48 2.80
N ILE A 24 -0.44 -8.77 2.52
CA ILE A 24 -1.26 -9.84 3.16
C ILE A 24 -1.00 -9.90 4.67
N LYS A 25 0.23 -9.64 5.11
CA LYS A 25 0.60 -9.71 6.53
C LYS A 25 -0.08 -8.62 7.37
N SER A 26 -0.27 -7.43 6.81
CA SER A 26 -0.94 -6.32 7.51
C SER A 26 -1.61 -5.36 6.53
N PRO A 27 -2.78 -5.71 5.97
CA PRO A 27 -3.44 -4.93 4.93
C PRO A 27 -3.70 -3.47 5.34
N GLU A 28 -4.14 -3.24 6.59
CA GLU A 28 -4.43 -1.90 7.13
C GLU A 28 -3.20 -1.00 7.17
N ALA A 29 -2.08 -1.52 7.71
CA ALA A 29 -0.83 -0.75 7.80
C ALA A 29 -0.25 -0.47 6.41
N HIS A 30 -0.42 -1.42 5.48
CA HIS A 30 0.06 -1.29 4.11
C HIS A 30 -0.72 -0.25 3.32
N GLN A 31 -2.05 -0.25 3.43
CA GLN A 31 -2.93 0.75 2.84
C GLN A 31 -2.59 2.15 3.36
N PHE A 32 -2.41 2.29 4.68
CA PHE A 32 -2.01 3.56 5.28
C PHE A 32 -0.70 4.08 4.69
N ALA A 33 0.32 3.22 4.58
CA ALA A 33 1.61 3.60 4.00
C ALA A 33 1.53 3.99 2.52
N LEU A 34 0.70 3.30 1.72
CA LEU A 34 0.42 3.67 0.31
C LEU A 34 -0.25 5.04 0.20
N ASN A 35 -1.21 5.35 1.08
CA ASN A 35 -1.92 6.61 1.10
C ASN A 35 -1.03 7.78 1.54
N GLU A 36 -0.16 7.58 2.53
CA GLU A 36 0.83 8.57 2.96
C GLU A 36 1.82 8.89 1.84
N LEU A 37 2.32 7.88 1.12
CA LEU A 37 3.21 8.08 -0.03
C LEU A 37 2.50 8.81 -1.19
N ALA A 38 1.26 8.43 -1.51
CA ALA A 38 0.48 9.11 -2.56
C ALA A 38 0.24 10.59 -2.20
N THR A 39 -0.13 10.87 -0.95
CA THR A 39 -0.33 12.23 -0.44
C THR A 39 0.98 13.03 -0.49
N ALA A 40 2.11 12.42 -0.12
CA ALA A 40 3.42 13.05 -0.19
C ALA A 40 3.84 13.35 -1.64
N LEU A 41 3.56 12.46 -2.59
CA LEU A 41 3.82 12.68 -4.02
C LEU A 41 3.01 13.85 -4.58
N HIS A 42 1.72 13.94 -4.21
CA HIS A 42 0.87 15.06 -4.61
C HIS A 42 1.33 16.38 -4.01
N ALA A 43 1.66 16.40 -2.71
CA ALA A 43 2.17 17.60 -2.03
C ALA A 43 3.50 18.11 -2.63
N GLN A 44 4.27 17.23 -3.25
CA GLN A 44 5.51 17.57 -3.97
C GLN A 44 5.27 17.99 -5.43
N GLY A 45 4.05 17.87 -5.94
CA GLY A 45 3.71 18.11 -7.35
C GLY A 45 4.26 17.07 -8.31
N VAL A 46 4.58 15.87 -7.81
CA VAL A 46 5.06 14.73 -8.63
C VAL A 46 3.90 14.06 -9.36
N ILE A 47 2.72 14.06 -8.73
CA ILE A 47 1.47 13.60 -9.32
C ILE A 47 0.42 14.71 -9.21
N ASP A 48 -0.57 14.70 -10.09
CA ASP A 48 -1.73 15.59 -10.00
C ASP A 48 -2.85 15.00 -9.12
N GLU A 49 -3.95 15.76 -8.99
CA GLU A 49 -5.11 15.35 -8.17
C GLU A 49 -5.81 14.09 -8.71
N ALA A 50 -5.84 13.91 -10.04
CA ALA A 50 -6.46 12.73 -10.65
C ALA A 50 -5.61 11.48 -10.40
N GLU A 51 -4.29 11.62 -10.55
CA GLU A 51 -3.33 10.56 -10.23
C GLU A 51 -3.29 10.25 -8.73
N LEU A 52 -3.53 11.24 -7.85
CA LEU A 52 -3.72 10.99 -6.42
C LEU A 52 -4.96 10.12 -6.18
N ALA A 53 -6.11 10.49 -6.75
CA ALA A 53 -7.35 9.73 -6.61
C ALA A 53 -7.18 8.28 -7.10
N ASP A 54 -6.59 8.09 -8.28
CA ASP A 54 -6.29 6.76 -8.82
C ASP A 54 -5.42 5.91 -7.88
N ARG A 55 -4.42 6.53 -7.22
CA ARG A 55 -3.54 5.82 -6.28
C ARG A 55 -4.24 5.45 -4.97
N ILE A 56 -5.14 6.30 -4.48
CA ILE A 56 -5.96 5.97 -3.31
C ILE A 56 -6.90 4.80 -3.65
N GLU A 57 -7.54 4.82 -4.82
CA GLU A 57 -8.37 3.70 -5.29
C GLU A 57 -7.57 2.40 -5.43
N GLN A 58 -6.34 2.48 -5.93
CA GLN A 58 -5.43 1.33 -6.00
C GLN A 58 -5.06 0.80 -4.61
N ALA A 59 -4.80 1.68 -3.63
CA ALA A 59 -4.50 1.28 -2.26
C ALA A 59 -5.70 0.60 -1.58
N ASP A 60 -6.92 1.09 -1.83
CA ASP A 60 -8.15 0.50 -1.34
C ASP A 60 -8.41 -0.88 -1.95
N ALA A 61 -8.22 -1.01 -3.26
CA ALA A 61 -8.31 -2.31 -3.94
C ALA A 61 -7.26 -3.31 -3.43
N ALA A 62 -6.04 -2.83 -3.20
CA ALA A 62 -4.96 -3.62 -2.61
C ALA A 62 -5.30 -4.10 -1.19
N TYR A 63 -5.88 -3.23 -0.37
CA TYR A 63 -6.37 -3.59 0.96
C TYR A 63 -7.42 -4.71 0.93
N GLN A 64 -8.47 -4.56 0.09
CA GLN A 64 -9.53 -5.57 -0.01
C GLN A 64 -8.97 -6.93 -0.43
N TRP A 65 -8.10 -6.94 -1.46
CA TRP A 65 -7.43 -8.14 -1.90
C TRP A 65 -6.58 -8.79 -0.78
N GLY A 66 -5.85 -7.98 -0.02
CA GLY A 66 -5.06 -8.46 1.13
C GLY A 66 -5.88 -9.14 2.21
N VAL A 67 -7.02 -8.54 2.55
CA VAL A 67 -7.97 -9.09 3.52
C VAL A 67 -8.54 -10.42 3.02
N GLU A 68 -8.92 -10.50 1.74
CA GLU A 68 -9.42 -11.74 1.12
C GLU A 68 -8.38 -12.87 1.13
N GLU A 69 -7.12 -12.57 0.81
CA GLU A 69 -6.02 -13.54 0.87
C GLU A 69 -5.76 -14.01 2.30
N GLN A 70 -5.76 -13.08 3.27
CA GLN A 70 -5.58 -13.42 4.67
C GLN A 70 -6.69 -14.35 5.17
N LEU A 71 -7.95 -14.03 4.87
CA LEU A 71 -9.11 -14.87 5.19
C LEU A 71 -9.03 -16.24 4.52
N SER A 72 -8.64 -16.27 3.24
CA SER A 72 -8.48 -17.51 2.48
C SER A 72 -7.41 -18.42 3.09
N ALA A 73 -6.29 -17.85 3.54
CA ALA A 73 -5.24 -18.59 4.22
C ALA A 73 -5.69 -19.13 5.59
N GLU A 74 -6.45 -18.36 6.35
CA GLU A 74 -7.03 -18.79 7.63
C GLU A 74 -8.04 -19.94 7.44
N LEU A 75 -8.94 -19.83 6.46
CA LEU A 75 -9.93 -20.87 6.16
C LEU A 75 -9.28 -22.17 5.65
N ASN A 76 -8.31 -22.09 4.75
CA ASN A 76 -7.61 -23.27 4.23
C ASN A 76 -6.67 -23.91 5.27
N GLY A 77 -6.17 -23.13 6.24
CA GLY A 77 -5.40 -23.66 7.37
C GLY A 77 -6.26 -24.33 8.44
N SER A 78 -7.58 -24.09 8.44
CA SER A 78 -8.53 -24.61 9.43
C SER A 78 -8.96 -26.06 9.19
N ASP A 79 -8.74 -26.62 7.99
CA ASP A 79 -9.14 -27.98 7.61
C ASP A 79 -8.17 -29.09 8.08
N ALA A 80 -7.14 -28.75 8.87
CA ALA A 80 -6.09 -29.68 9.29
C ALA A 80 -6.20 -30.23 10.74
N HIS A 81 -7.33 -30.04 11.44
CA HIS A 81 -7.50 -30.49 12.83
C HIS A 81 -8.65 -31.48 13.07
#